data_AF-A0A2V7N9I5-F1
#
_entry.id   AF-A0A2V7N9I5-F1
#
_cell.length_a   1.000
_cell.length_b   1.000
_cell.length_c   1.000
_cell.angle_alpha   90.00
_cell.angle_beta   90.00
_cell.angle_gamma   90.00
#
_symmetry.space_group_name_H-M   'P 1'
#
loop_
_entity.id
_entity.type
_entity.pdbx_description
1 polymer ?
#
loop_
_entity_poly.entity_id
_entity_poly.type
_entity_poly.pdbx_seq_one_letter_code
_entity_poly.pdbx_strand_id
1 'polypeptide(L)'
;MSVYDPRFRTREGVGVGSTIGELRRAYDVRLNREEGHSVVVPALSMTFEINGTRFADSVRVTSVWVWSDPNEVRARRCPRAGR
;
A
#
# COMPACT_ATOMS: atom_id res chain seq x y z
N MET A 1 -8.06 -3.94 4.23
CA MET A 1 -9.19 -3.29 3.51
C MET A 1 -8.66 -2.86 2.15
N SER A 2 -9.36 -3.15 1.05
CA SER A 2 -8.94 -2.75 -0.31
C SER A 2 -9.79 -1.60 -0.84
N VAL A 3 -9.15 -0.66 -1.55
CA VAL A 3 -9.71 0.56 -2.13
C VAL A 3 -9.39 0.55 -3.63
N TYR A 4 -10.44 0.58 -4.45
CA TYR A 4 -10.34 0.58 -5.92
C TYR A 4 -10.78 1.92 -6.54
N ASP A 5 -11.04 2.93 -5.71
CA ASP A 5 -11.53 4.23 -6.16
C ASP A 5 -10.42 5.01 -6.91
N PRO A 6 -10.61 5.35 -8.20
CA PRO A 6 -9.67 6.18 -8.95
C PRO A 6 -9.42 7.56 -8.35
N ARG A 7 -10.31 8.05 -7.48
CA ARG A 7 -10.20 9.32 -6.77
C ARG A 7 -9.41 9.20 -5.47
N PHE A 8 -9.13 7.99 -4.99
CA PHE A 8 -8.30 7.80 -3.80
C PHE A 8 -6.90 8.34 -4.06
N ARG A 9 -6.47 9.27 -3.22
CA ARG A 9 -5.15 9.91 -3.27
C ARG A 9 -4.59 10.04 -1.87
N THR A 10 -3.32 9.74 -1.72
CA THR A 10 -2.52 10.10 -0.55
C THR A 10 -2.33 11.61 -0.46
N ARG A 11 -1.75 12.10 0.64
CA ARG A 11 -1.44 13.52 0.83
C ARG A 11 -0.50 14.06 -0.28
N GLU A 12 0.39 13.21 -0.78
CA GLU A 12 1.36 13.49 -1.83
C GLU A 12 0.74 13.35 -3.24
N GLY A 13 -0.54 13.01 -3.34
CA GLY A 13 -1.26 12.94 -4.61
C GLY A 13 -1.09 11.63 -5.38
N VAL A 14 -0.53 10.58 -4.76
CA VAL A 14 -0.41 9.24 -5.38
C VAL A 14 -1.54 8.31 -4.96
N GLY A 15 -2.02 7.46 -5.86
CA GLY A 15 -3.12 6.52 -5.59
C GLY A 15 -3.44 5.64 -6.79
N VAL A 16 -4.70 5.19 -6.91
CA VAL A 16 -5.13 4.37 -8.06
C VAL A 16 -4.93 5.14 -9.36
N GLY A 17 -4.24 4.51 -10.33
CA GLY A 17 -3.86 5.11 -11.61
C GLY A 17 -2.50 5.80 -11.61
N SER A 18 -1.89 6.08 -10.45
CA SER A 18 -0.50 6.55 -10.35
C SER A 18 0.48 5.47 -10.78
N THR A 19 1.73 5.86 -11.07
CA THR A 19 2.78 4.93 -11.50
C THR A 19 3.72 4.53 -10.36
N ILE A 20 4.48 3.44 -10.56
CA ILE A 20 5.57 3.05 -9.63
C ILE A 20 6.61 4.17 -9.51
N GLY A 21 6.93 4.86 -10.60
CA GLY A 21 7.88 5.97 -10.57
C GLY A 21 7.39 7.12 -9.68
N GLU A 22 6.09 7.43 -9.70
CA GLU A 22 5.50 8.44 -8.81
C GLU A 22 5.56 7.99 -7.34
N LEU A 23 5.26 6.73 -7.05
CA LEU A 23 5.38 6.16 -5.71
C LEU A 23 6.82 6.25 -5.16
N ARG A 24 7.82 5.88 -5.97
CA ARG A 24 9.25 5.94 -5.59
C ARG A 24 9.77 7.36 -5.35
N ARG A 25 9.19 8.35 -6.04
CA ARG A 25 9.55 9.76 -5.81
C ARG A 25 8.99 10.28 -4.49
N ALA A 26 7.81 9.80 -4.09
CA ALA A 26 7.12 10.26 -2.89
C ALA A 26 7.56 9.50 -1.62
N TYR A 27 7.88 8.21 -1.72
CA TYR A 27 8.15 7.36 -0.57
C TYR A 27 9.26 6.35 -0.80
N ASP A 28 9.82 5.84 0.30
CA ASP A 28 10.55 4.57 0.28
C ASP A 28 9.58 3.40 0.07
N VAL A 29 9.88 2.55 -0.92
CA VAL A 29 8.97 1.49 -1.36
C VAL A 29 9.68 0.15 -1.42
N ARG A 30 8.93 -0.91 -1.08
CA ARG A 30 9.38 -2.30 -1.22
C ARG A 30 8.55 -3.01 -2.27
N LEU A 31 9.18 -3.85 -3.06
CA LEU A 31 8.52 -4.59 -4.12
C LEU A 31 8.17 -6.00 -3.61
N ASN A 32 6.93 -6.43 -3.79
CA ASN A 32 6.48 -7.76 -3.38
C ASN A 32 5.92 -8.53 -4.59
N ARG A 33 6.32 -9.80 -4.72
CA ARG A 33 5.90 -10.73 -5.77
C ARG A 33 5.11 -11.94 -5.25
N GLU A 34 5.04 -12.12 -3.93
CA GLU A 34 4.52 -13.34 -3.30
C GLU A 34 3.00 -13.46 -3.44
N GLU A 35 2.27 -12.34 -3.36
CA GLU A 35 0.82 -12.26 -3.50
C GLU A 35 0.43 -11.37 -4.69
N GLY A 36 0.98 -11.70 -5.85
CA GLY A 36 0.90 -10.84 -7.03
C GLY A 36 1.96 -9.73 -7.01
N HIS A 37 1.95 -8.88 -8.06
CA HIS A 37 2.89 -7.76 -8.15
C HIS A 37 2.33 -6.57 -7.39
N SER A 38 3.05 -6.15 -6.35
CA SER A 38 2.65 -5.00 -5.53
C SER A 38 3.83 -4.20 -5.03
N VAL A 39 3.54 -2.96 -4.62
CA VAL A 39 4.47 -1.99 -4.07
C VAL A 39 4.02 -1.67 -2.64
N VAL A 40 4.80 -2.06 -1.65
CA VAL A 40 4.53 -1.83 -0.24
C VAL A 40 5.14 -0.50 0.18
N VAL A 41 4.34 0.34 0.84
CA VAL A 41 4.76 1.63 1.41
C VAL A 41 4.56 1.56 2.93
N PRO A 42 5.58 1.15 3.71
CA PRO A 42 5.44 0.94 5.14
C PRO A 42 5.02 2.20 5.91
N ALA A 43 5.52 3.36 5.50
CA ALA A 43 5.22 4.65 6.13
C ALA A 43 3.72 5.03 6.11
N LEU A 44 2.96 4.46 5.18
CA LEU A 44 1.52 4.68 5.08
C LEU A 44 0.67 3.53 5.63
N SER A 45 1.31 2.41 6.01
CA SER A 45 0.63 1.13 6.22
C SER A 45 -0.26 0.76 5.01
N MET A 46 0.30 0.93 3.80
CA MET A 46 -0.41 0.66 2.55
C MET A 46 0.40 -0.25 1.61
N THR A 47 -0.33 -1.03 0.81
CA THR A 47 0.20 -1.82 -0.30
C THR A 47 -0.54 -1.44 -1.57
N PHE A 48 0.19 -1.09 -2.62
CA PHE A 48 -0.34 -0.68 -3.91
C PHE A 48 -0.21 -1.84 -4.90
N GLU A 49 -1.33 -2.39 -5.33
CA GLU A 49 -1.37 -3.44 -6.35
C GLU A 49 -1.10 -2.81 -7.72
N ILE A 50 -0.37 -3.51 -8.60
CA ILE A 50 -0.01 -2.99 -9.92
C ILE A 50 -0.44 -3.93 -11.04
N ASN A 51 -0.87 -3.36 -12.18
CA ASN A 51 -1.19 -4.14 -13.37
C ASN A 51 0.09 -4.43 -14.16
N GLY A 52 0.81 -5.49 -13.80
CA GLY A 52 1.98 -5.89 -14.56
C GLY A 52 2.71 -7.10 -13.99
N THR A 53 3.60 -7.66 -14.79
CA THR A 53 4.52 -8.74 -14.39
C THR A 53 5.93 -8.23 -14.10
N ARG A 54 6.13 -6.91 -14.11
CA ARG A 54 7.43 -6.24 -13.96
C ARG A 54 7.29 -4.97 -13.14
N PHE A 55 8.34 -4.59 -12.43
CA PHE A 55 8.42 -3.35 -11.64
C PHE A 55 9.10 -2.23 -12.42
N ALA A 56 8.47 -1.83 -13.53
CA ALA A 56 8.91 -0.68 -14.30
C ALA A 56 8.18 0.59 -13.84
N ASP A 57 8.87 1.74 -13.86
CA ASP A 57 8.34 3.00 -13.36
C ASP A 57 7.06 3.47 -14.09
N SER A 58 6.79 2.98 -15.30
CA SER A 58 5.59 3.28 -16.08
C SER A 58 4.36 2.45 -15.69
N VAL A 59 4.55 1.39 -14.91
CA VAL A 59 3.44 0.50 -14.50
C VAL A 59 2.53 1.23 -13.53
N ARG A 60 1.21 1.04 -13.71
CA ARG A 60 0.18 1.74 -12.94
C ARG A 60 -0.36 0.90 -11.79
N VAL A 61 -0.70 1.62 -10.72
CA VAL A 61 -1.46 1.11 -9.58
C VAL A 61 -2.91 0.85 -9.99
N THR A 62 -3.43 -0.32 -9.63
CA THR A 62 -4.83 -0.71 -9.85
C THR A 62 -5.67 -0.64 -8.59
N SER A 63 -5.09 -0.93 -7.43
CA SER A 63 -5.79 -0.94 -6.16
C SER A 63 -4.84 -0.57 -5.02
N VAL A 64 -5.42 -0.13 -3.90
CA VAL A 64 -4.68 0.18 -2.67
C VAL A 64 -5.24 -0.66 -1.54
N TRP A 65 -4.37 -1.30 -0.79
CA TRP A 65 -4.69 -2.10 0.37
C TRP A 65 -4.18 -1.37 1.61
N VAL A 66 -5.10 -0.94 2.46
CA VAL A 66 -4.78 -0.34 3.75
C VAL A 66 -4.76 -1.44 4.80
N TRP A 67 -3.65 -1.52 5.52
CA TRP A 67 -3.46 -2.42 6.66
C TRP A 67 -3.34 -1.62 7.95
N SER A 68 -3.75 -2.23 9.05
CA SER A 68 -3.60 -1.66 10.40
C SER A 68 -2.44 -2.36 11.10
N ASP A 69 -1.75 -1.66 12.00
CA ASP A 69 -0.74 -2.30 12.85
C ASP A 69 -1.42 -3.39 13.71
N PRO A 70 -1.01 -4.66 13.58
CA PRO A 70 -1.57 -5.75 14.37
C PRO A 70 -1.47 -5.53 15.88
N ASN A 71 -0.41 -4.86 16.36
CA ASN A 71 -0.22 -4.55 17.78
C ASN A 71 -1.22 -3.48 18.25
N GLU A 72 -1.44 -2.43 17.47
CA GLU A 72 -2.46 -1.42 17.78
C GLU A 72 -3.86 -2.04 17.77
N VAL A 73 -4.17 -2.89 16.78
CA VAL A 73 -5.45 -3.60 16.71
C VAL A 73 -5.64 -4.48 17.94
N ARG A 74 -4.58 -5.19 18.37
CA ARG A 74 -4.60 -6.03 19.57
C ARG A 74 -4.77 -5.22 20.83
N ALA A 75 -4.03 -4.12 21.00
CA ALA A 75 -4.17 -3.23 22.15
C ALA A 75 -5.60 -2.66 22.25
N ARG A 76 -6.19 -2.27 21.11
CA ARG A 76 -7.56 -1.75 21.06
C ARG A 76 -8.63 -2.82 21.34
N ARG A 77 -8.49 -4.03 20.79
CA ARG A 77 -9.52 -5.10 20.88
C ARG A 77 -9.35 -6.02 22.09
N CYS A 78 -8.13 -6.18 22.58
CA CYS A 78 -7.78 -7.10 23.66
C CYS A 78 -6.89 -6.41 24.72
N PRO A 79 -7.38 -5.37 25.40
CA PRO A 79 -6.57 -4.56 26.34
C PRO A 79 -6.06 -5.33 27.58
N ARG A 80 -6.49 -6.57 27.79
CA ARG A 80 -6.15 -7.41 28.96
C ARG A 80 -5.26 -8.62 28.67
N ALA A 81 -4.82 -8.84 27.42
CA ALA A 81 -3.98 -10.00 27.08
C ALA A 81 -2.47 -9.77 27.33
N GLY A 82 -2.10 -8.69 28.02
CA GLY A 82 -0.75 -8.41 28.49
C GLY A 82 -0.69 -8.48 30.02
N ARG A 83 -0.76 -9.69 30.57
CA ARG A 83 -0.28 -10.03 31.91
C ARG A 83 0.34 -11.41 31.86
#